data_AF-A0A0D0C1P6-F1
#
_entry.id   AF-A0A0D0C1P6-F1
#
_cell.length_a   1.000
_cell.length_b   1.000
_cell.length_c   1.000
_cell.angle_alpha   90.00
_cell.angle_beta   90.00
_cell.angle_gamma   90.00
#
_symmetry.space_group_name_H-M   'P 1'
#
loop_
_entity.id
_entity.type
_entity.pdbx_description
1 polymer ?
#
loop_
_entity_poly.entity_id
_entity_poly.type
_entity_poly.pdbx_seq_one_letter_code
_entity_poly.pdbx_strand_id
1 'polypeptide(L)'
;MSQINRIYISENLQLHCDNWEISNEFAHMTDHSMVSVVVNTPGIPYQGKGRYTMSPKYLEKPHLIKTFSDIGSAMEDQCYCSADPPSHTDNYNPQLFLQRLKEEMVKEERQYHKKTVGSACSKIDETTAKAAKVQRDIEVLVSKHRNEAKSNRLLLNELEGDYVTEYSAGRMREQKTQDPIYTLKYKDPLSAETKYKKQSDHMVEIVCNYHSALQHDDSEDQPALKEQHIQDALKDIRRSLTDEQSCKTAKLVSEEFVSKALKMSKKGVAAGIDGCITEV
;
A
#
# COMPACT_ATOMS: atom_id res chain seq x y z
N MET A 1 -32.15 -15.38 -46.30
CA MET A 1 -31.68 -16.05 -45.06
C MET A 1 -32.84 -16.12 -44.09
N SER A 2 -33.07 -17.28 -43.46
CA SER A 2 -34.16 -17.46 -42.50
C SER A 2 -33.73 -16.95 -41.12
N GLN A 3 -34.55 -16.09 -40.49
CA GLN A 3 -34.28 -15.49 -39.17
C GLN A 3 -34.97 -16.32 -38.08
N ILE A 4 -34.34 -17.44 -37.74
CA ILE A 4 -34.89 -18.45 -36.80
C ILE A 4 -34.49 -18.16 -35.35
N ASN A 5 -33.29 -17.59 -35.15
CA ASN A 5 -32.78 -17.25 -33.82
C ASN A 5 -33.46 -15.99 -33.31
N ARG A 6 -34.27 -16.12 -32.25
CA ARG A 6 -35.07 -15.03 -31.66
C ARG A 6 -34.93 -15.03 -30.15
N ILE A 7 -34.74 -13.85 -29.59
CA ILE A 7 -34.81 -13.61 -28.14
C ILE A 7 -36.12 -12.87 -27.89
N TYR A 8 -37.06 -13.54 -27.23
CA TYR A 8 -38.33 -12.92 -26.84
C TYR A 8 -38.15 -12.27 -25.46
N ILE A 9 -38.49 -10.99 -25.37
CA ILE A 9 -38.52 -10.22 -24.13
C ILE A 9 -39.86 -9.52 -24.00
N SER A 10 -40.28 -9.26 -22.76
CA SER A 10 -41.46 -8.42 -22.51
C SER A 10 -41.20 -6.97 -22.90
N GLU A 11 -42.24 -6.25 -23.33
CA GLU A 11 -42.17 -4.82 -23.71
C GLU A 11 -41.51 -3.95 -22.63
N ASN A 12 -41.80 -4.22 -21.35
CA ASN A 12 -41.17 -3.51 -20.22
C ASN A 12 -39.65 -3.71 -20.14
N LEU A 13 -39.15 -4.90 -20.50
CA LEU A 13 -37.72 -5.23 -20.46
C LEU A 13 -37.00 -4.67 -21.68
N GLN A 14 -37.70 -4.53 -22.81
CA GLN A 14 -37.16 -3.99 -24.06
C GLN A 14 -36.63 -2.56 -23.92
N LEU A 15 -37.26 -1.73 -23.07
CA LEU A 15 -36.80 -0.37 -22.76
C LEU A 15 -35.43 -0.33 -22.06
N HIS A 16 -34.91 -1.49 -21.66
CA HIS A 16 -33.64 -1.64 -20.97
C HIS A 16 -32.70 -2.59 -21.71
N CYS A 17 -33.04 -2.98 -22.93
CA CYS A 17 -32.19 -3.82 -23.76
C CYS A 17 -31.44 -2.95 -24.77
N ASP A 18 -30.13 -2.96 -24.69
CA ASP A 18 -29.23 -2.28 -25.62
C ASP A 18 -28.38 -3.30 -26.38
N ASN A 19 -27.64 -2.83 -27.40
CA ASN A 19 -26.66 -3.63 -28.14
C ASN A 19 -27.21 -4.96 -28.69
N TRP A 20 -28.34 -4.88 -29.40
CA TRP A 20 -28.81 -6.00 -30.20
C TRP A 20 -27.84 -6.25 -31.35
N GLU A 21 -27.16 -7.39 -31.31
CA GLU A 21 -26.14 -7.72 -32.28
C GLU A 21 -26.38 -9.12 -32.85
N ILE A 22 -26.18 -9.24 -34.17
CA ILE A 22 -26.15 -10.52 -34.87
C ILE A 22 -24.70 -10.73 -35.30
N SER A 23 -23.96 -11.54 -34.55
CA SER A 23 -22.55 -11.82 -34.79
C SER A 23 -22.38 -13.07 -35.66
N ASN A 24 -21.51 -12.94 -36.67
CA ASN A 24 -21.07 -14.05 -37.53
C ASN A 24 -19.71 -14.62 -37.08
N GLU A 25 -19.19 -14.22 -35.92
CA GLU A 25 -17.89 -14.68 -35.43
C GLU A 25 -17.80 -16.22 -35.36
N PHE A 26 -18.93 -16.88 -35.09
CA PHE A 26 -19.04 -18.34 -35.01
C PHE A 26 -19.62 -19.01 -36.27
N ALA A 27 -19.76 -18.27 -37.38
CA ALA A 27 -20.33 -18.82 -38.63
C ALA A 27 -19.50 -19.97 -39.25
N HIS A 28 -18.25 -20.16 -38.81
CA HIS A 28 -17.40 -21.27 -39.21
C HIS A 28 -17.70 -22.57 -38.44
N MET A 29 -18.37 -22.48 -37.28
CA MET A 29 -18.71 -23.64 -36.43
C MET A 29 -20.17 -24.06 -36.59
N THR A 30 -21.05 -23.15 -36.98
CA THR A 30 -22.49 -23.38 -37.13
C THR A 30 -23.01 -22.67 -38.37
N ASP A 31 -24.05 -23.19 -39.00
CA ASP A 31 -24.75 -22.56 -40.13
C ASP A 31 -25.67 -21.40 -39.71
N HIS A 32 -25.61 -21.01 -38.44
CA HIS A 32 -26.41 -19.95 -37.84
C HIS A 32 -25.54 -18.81 -37.29
N SER A 33 -26.05 -17.57 -37.40
CA SER A 33 -25.48 -16.40 -36.73
C SER A 33 -25.91 -16.36 -35.26
N MET A 34 -24.99 -15.94 -34.38
CA MET A 34 -25.27 -15.73 -32.96
C MET A 34 -26.07 -14.43 -32.79
N VAL A 35 -27.12 -14.45 -31.97
CA VAL A 35 -27.88 -13.25 -31.61
C VAL A 35 -27.60 -12.93 -30.14
N SER A 36 -27.14 -11.71 -29.85
CA SER A 36 -26.86 -11.23 -28.50
C SER A 36 -27.63 -9.93 -28.22
N VAL A 37 -27.92 -9.69 -26.94
CA VAL A 37 -28.54 -8.47 -26.43
C VAL A 37 -28.01 -8.19 -25.03
N VAL A 38 -27.74 -6.93 -24.72
CA VAL A 38 -27.35 -6.49 -23.39
C VAL A 38 -28.60 -6.02 -22.66
N VAL A 39 -29.00 -6.75 -21.62
CA VAL A 39 -30.17 -6.38 -20.80
C VAL A 39 -29.72 -5.58 -19.58
N ASN A 40 -29.84 -4.26 -19.67
CA ASN A 40 -29.76 -3.38 -18.51
C ASN A 40 -31.02 -3.56 -17.65
N THR A 41 -30.89 -3.38 -16.35
CA THR A 41 -32.04 -3.50 -15.44
C THR A 41 -32.01 -2.30 -14.49
N PRO A 42 -32.46 -1.11 -14.97
CA PRO A 42 -32.46 0.10 -14.18
C PRO A 42 -33.45 -0.05 -13.03
N GLY A 43 -33.01 0.33 -11.83
CA GLY A 43 -33.82 0.16 -10.63
C GLY A 43 -33.66 -1.19 -9.94
N ILE A 44 -32.70 -2.03 -10.34
CA ILE A 44 -32.19 -3.02 -9.38
C ILE A 44 -31.59 -2.21 -8.21
N PRO A 45 -32.18 -2.26 -7.01
CA PRO A 45 -31.60 -1.59 -5.86
C PRO A 45 -30.21 -2.16 -5.67
N TYR A 46 -29.23 -1.33 -5.27
CA TYR A 46 -27.89 -1.77 -4.90
C TYR A 46 -28.00 -3.13 -4.23
N GLN A 47 -27.60 -4.18 -4.96
CA GLN A 47 -27.67 -5.53 -4.45
C GLN A 47 -26.57 -5.57 -3.41
N GLY A 48 -26.92 -5.29 -2.17
CA GLY A 48 -25.99 -5.32 -1.06
C GLY A 48 -25.35 -6.70 -0.91
N LYS A 49 -24.66 -6.91 0.20
CA LYS A 49 -23.87 -8.13 0.50
C LYS A 49 -24.66 -9.47 0.54
N GLY A 50 -25.90 -9.55 0.06
CA GLY A 50 -26.82 -10.67 0.22
C GLY A 50 -27.04 -11.58 -0.99
N ARG A 51 -26.82 -11.13 -2.25
CA ARG A 51 -26.90 -12.05 -3.40
C ARG A 51 -25.58 -12.79 -3.54
N TYR A 52 -25.66 -14.10 -3.50
CA TYR A 52 -24.50 -14.94 -3.65
C TYR A 52 -23.95 -14.86 -5.08
N THR A 53 -22.71 -14.40 -5.21
CA THR A 53 -21.94 -14.52 -6.44
C THR A 53 -20.70 -15.33 -6.14
N MET A 54 -20.47 -16.39 -6.92
CA MET A 54 -19.21 -17.14 -6.85
C MET A 54 -18.07 -16.19 -7.20
N SER A 55 -17.06 -16.11 -6.34
CA SER A 55 -15.92 -15.25 -6.64
C SER A 55 -15.18 -15.77 -7.88
N PRO A 56 -14.83 -14.92 -8.86
CA PRO A 56 -14.07 -15.34 -10.04
C PRO A 56 -12.77 -16.08 -9.70
N LYS A 57 -12.15 -15.75 -8.55
CA LYS A 57 -10.92 -16.42 -8.05
C LYS A 57 -11.10 -17.91 -7.75
N TYR A 58 -12.32 -18.39 -7.51
CA TYR A 58 -12.59 -19.81 -7.32
C TYR A 58 -12.60 -20.58 -8.62
N LEU A 59 -12.95 -19.91 -9.72
CA LEU A 59 -12.88 -20.47 -11.07
C LEU A 59 -11.44 -20.71 -11.53
N GLU A 60 -10.44 -20.14 -10.85
CA GLU A 60 -9.02 -20.39 -11.10
C GLU A 60 -8.48 -21.59 -10.29
N LYS A 61 -9.27 -22.16 -9.37
CA LYS A 61 -8.78 -23.23 -8.47
C LYS A 61 -8.99 -24.60 -9.12
N PRO A 62 -7.92 -25.34 -9.48
CA PRO A 62 -8.05 -26.61 -10.20
C PRO A 62 -8.90 -27.65 -9.48
N HIS A 63 -8.84 -27.68 -8.14
CA HIS A 63 -9.67 -28.57 -7.33
C HIS A 63 -11.17 -28.28 -7.49
N LEU A 64 -11.57 -27.00 -7.43
CA LEU A 64 -12.98 -26.61 -7.58
C LEU A 64 -13.46 -26.82 -9.01
N ILE A 65 -12.64 -26.47 -10.02
CA ILE A 65 -12.95 -26.74 -11.42
C ILE A 65 -13.23 -28.23 -11.63
N LYS A 66 -12.34 -29.10 -11.13
CA LYS A 66 -12.51 -30.56 -11.23
C LYS A 66 -13.80 -31.00 -10.55
N THR A 67 -14.05 -30.52 -9.33
CA THR A 67 -15.27 -30.86 -8.57
C THR A 67 -16.52 -30.44 -9.34
N PHE A 68 -16.54 -29.25 -9.92
CA PHE A 68 -17.66 -28.76 -10.72
C PHE A 68 -17.85 -29.55 -12.01
N SER A 69 -16.75 -29.95 -12.67
CA SER A 69 -16.79 -30.85 -13.81
C SER A 69 -17.41 -32.20 -13.44
N ASP A 70 -17.00 -32.79 -12.31
CA ASP A 70 -17.52 -34.07 -11.83
C ASP A 70 -19.02 -33.99 -11.50
N ILE A 71 -19.47 -32.89 -10.85
CA ILE A 71 -20.90 -32.65 -10.58
C ILE A 71 -21.66 -32.46 -11.90
N GLY A 72 -21.10 -31.71 -12.84
CA GLY A 72 -21.69 -31.46 -14.16
C GLY A 72 -21.91 -32.75 -14.93
N SER A 73 -20.87 -33.59 -15.07
CA SER A 73 -20.96 -34.88 -15.76
C SER A 73 -21.97 -35.82 -15.10
N ALA A 74 -21.97 -35.91 -13.78
CA ALA A 74 -22.93 -36.75 -13.06
C ALA A 74 -24.38 -36.30 -13.26
N MET A 75 -24.63 -35.00 -13.40
CA MET A 75 -25.97 -34.46 -13.68
C MET A 75 -26.36 -34.55 -15.14
N GLU A 76 -25.40 -34.45 -16.05
CA GLU A 76 -25.59 -34.67 -17.48
C GLU A 76 -26.06 -36.10 -17.76
N ASP A 77 -25.40 -37.10 -17.16
CA ASP A 77 -25.80 -38.51 -17.25
C ASP A 77 -27.25 -38.71 -16.77
N GLN A 78 -27.61 -38.10 -15.64
CA GLN A 78 -28.98 -38.16 -15.11
C GLN A 78 -30.00 -37.49 -16.04
N CYS A 79 -29.62 -36.37 -16.65
CA CYS A 79 -30.47 -35.66 -17.59
C CYS A 79 -30.74 -36.54 -18.83
N TYR A 80 -29.70 -37.16 -19.41
CA TYR A 80 -29.86 -38.06 -20.56
C TYR A 80 -30.70 -39.29 -20.25
N CYS A 81 -30.53 -39.92 -19.09
CA CYS A 81 -31.37 -41.04 -18.68
C CYS A 81 -32.84 -40.65 -18.48
N SER A 82 -33.15 -39.36 -18.30
CA SER A 82 -34.51 -38.82 -18.17
C SER A 82 -35.07 -38.20 -19.46
N ALA A 83 -34.32 -38.22 -20.56
CA ALA A 83 -34.68 -37.51 -21.79
C ALA A 83 -35.59 -38.31 -22.74
N ASP A 84 -35.90 -39.58 -22.44
CA ASP A 84 -36.79 -40.39 -23.30
C ASP A 84 -38.25 -39.91 -23.21
N PRO A 85 -38.90 -39.50 -24.32
CA PRO A 85 -40.34 -39.21 -24.33
C PRO A 85 -41.13 -40.49 -24.01
N PRO A 86 -42.14 -40.48 -23.11
CA PRO A 86 -42.95 -39.34 -22.67
C PRO A 86 -42.67 -38.88 -21.21
N SER A 87 -41.43 -38.95 -20.74
CA SER A 87 -41.10 -38.81 -19.31
C SER A 87 -40.92 -37.38 -18.78
N HIS A 88 -41.25 -36.34 -19.57
CA HIS A 88 -41.32 -34.95 -19.10
C HIS A 88 -42.44 -34.78 -18.08
N THR A 89 -42.09 -35.04 -16.82
CA THR A 89 -42.93 -34.81 -15.66
C THR A 89 -42.40 -33.60 -14.91
N ASP A 90 -43.21 -33.01 -14.03
CA ASP A 90 -42.82 -31.85 -13.23
C ASP A 90 -41.54 -32.10 -12.41
N ASN A 91 -41.22 -33.36 -12.11
CA ASN A 91 -40.02 -33.77 -11.37
C ASN A 91 -38.78 -34.03 -12.24
N TYR A 92 -38.96 -34.15 -13.57
CA TYR A 92 -37.93 -34.46 -14.55
C TYR A 92 -37.90 -33.38 -15.63
N ASN A 93 -37.75 -32.14 -15.16
CA ASN A 93 -37.57 -30.96 -15.98
C ASN A 93 -36.07 -30.60 -16.04
N PRO A 94 -35.46 -30.46 -17.24
CA PRO A 94 -34.07 -29.98 -17.41
C PRO A 94 -33.72 -28.73 -16.60
N GLN A 95 -34.69 -27.84 -16.37
CA GLN A 95 -34.50 -26.65 -15.54
C GLN A 95 -34.21 -26.97 -14.07
N LEU A 96 -34.85 -28.01 -13.52
CA LEU A 96 -34.60 -28.47 -12.15
C LEU A 96 -33.21 -29.10 -12.03
N PHE A 97 -32.72 -29.78 -13.07
CA PHE A 97 -31.35 -30.29 -13.10
C PHE A 97 -30.33 -29.15 -13.08
N LEU A 98 -30.51 -28.13 -13.91
CA LEU A 98 -29.65 -26.95 -13.91
C LEU A 98 -29.69 -26.21 -12.56
N GLN A 99 -30.86 -26.13 -11.92
CA GLN A 99 -30.98 -25.54 -10.58
C GLN A 99 -30.17 -26.34 -9.56
N ARG A 100 -30.35 -27.67 -9.50
CA ARG A 100 -29.61 -28.55 -8.58
C ARG A 100 -28.10 -28.47 -8.81
N LEU A 101 -27.67 -28.41 -10.07
CA LEU A 101 -26.27 -28.26 -10.45
C LEU A 101 -25.67 -27.00 -9.79
N LYS A 102 -26.36 -25.87 -9.97
CA LYS A 102 -25.94 -24.60 -9.38
C LYS A 102 -25.93 -24.67 -7.84
N GLU A 103 -26.93 -25.28 -7.23
CA GLU A 103 -27.00 -25.41 -5.76
C GLU A 103 -25.85 -26.24 -5.19
N GLU A 104 -25.51 -27.39 -5.81
CA GLU A 104 -24.39 -28.23 -5.37
C GLU A 104 -23.03 -27.54 -5.62
N MET A 105 -22.84 -26.85 -6.76
CA MET A 105 -21.64 -26.05 -7.00
C MET A 105 -21.44 -24.96 -5.93
N VAL A 106 -22.51 -24.23 -5.59
CA VAL A 106 -22.49 -23.19 -4.54
C VAL A 106 -22.16 -23.80 -3.17
N LYS A 107 -22.72 -24.97 -2.86
CA LYS A 107 -22.47 -25.68 -1.61
C LYS A 107 -21.01 -26.11 -1.47
N GLU A 108 -20.41 -26.68 -2.51
CA GLU A 108 -19.00 -27.08 -2.51
C GLU A 108 -18.05 -25.88 -2.42
N GLU A 109 -18.34 -24.80 -3.15
CA GLU A 109 -17.58 -23.55 -3.01
C GLU A 109 -17.61 -23.02 -1.58
N ARG A 110 -18.79 -22.97 -0.94
CA ARG A 110 -18.93 -22.51 0.45
C ARG A 110 -18.15 -23.37 1.44
N GLN A 111 -18.14 -24.69 1.24
CA GLN A 111 -17.33 -25.59 2.05
C GLN A 111 -15.84 -25.33 1.88
N TYR A 112 -15.38 -25.18 0.64
CA TYR A 112 -14.00 -24.84 0.33
C TYR A 112 -13.60 -23.49 0.94
N HIS A 113 -14.46 -22.48 0.82
CA HIS A 113 -14.28 -21.16 1.40
C HIS A 113 -14.15 -21.24 2.92
N LYS A 114 -15.06 -21.95 3.60
CA LYS A 114 -15.03 -22.13 5.05
C LYS A 114 -13.72 -22.76 5.52
N LYS A 115 -13.22 -23.78 4.81
CA LYS A 115 -11.94 -24.44 5.12
C LYS A 115 -10.76 -23.48 4.92
N THR A 116 -10.74 -22.76 3.81
CA THR A 116 -9.61 -21.89 3.43
C THR A 116 -9.56 -20.62 4.29
N VAL A 117 -10.69 -19.91 4.40
CA VAL A 117 -10.79 -18.67 5.17
C VAL A 117 -10.72 -18.91 6.66
N GLY A 118 -11.29 -20.01 7.18
CA GLY A 118 -11.13 -20.36 8.59
C GLY A 118 -9.66 -20.53 8.99
N SER A 119 -8.86 -21.18 8.14
CA SER A 119 -7.41 -21.31 8.36
C SER A 119 -6.69 -19.96 8.29
N ALA A 120 -7.07 -19.10 7.33
CA ALA A 120 -6.48 -17.77 7.19
C ALA A 120 -6.82 -16.85 8.37
N CYS A 121 -8.08 -16.83 8.82
CA CYS A 121 -8.51 -16.06 10.00
C CYS A 121 -7.77 -16.50 11.25
N SER A 122 -7.64 -17.81 11.50
CA SER A 122 -6.86 -18.31 12.65
C SER A 122 -5.41 -17.84 12.62
N LYS A 123 -4.78 -17.76 11.45
CA LYS A 123 -3.42 -17.22 11.30
C LYS A 123 -3.36 -15.71 11.53
N ILE A 124 -4.36 -14.97 11.08
CA ILE A 124 -4.48 -13.52 11.33
C ILE A 124 -4.65 -13.26 12.84
N ASP A 125 -5.46 -14.05 13.53
CA ASP A 125 -5.65 -13.93 14.98
C ASP A 125 -4.34 -14.25 15.74
N GLU A 126 -3.58 -15.26 15.28
CA GLU A 126 -2.28 -15.59 15.86
C GLU A 126 -1.25 -14.47 15.64
N THR A 127 -1.17 -13.90 14.43
CA THR A 127 -0.22 -12.82 14.12
C THR A 127 -0.58 -11.52 14.81
N THR A 128 -1.87 -11.18 14.92
CA THR A 128 -2.33 -10.01 15.66
C THR A 128 -2.07 -10.15 17.17
N ALA A 129 -2.26 -11.34 17.74
CA ALA A 129 -1.89 -11.62 19.14
C ALA A 129 -0.38 -11.47 19.37
N LYS A 130 0.46 -11.95 18.45
CA LYS A 130 1.92 -11.76 18.48
C LYS A 130 2.31 -10.28 18.38
N ALA A 131 1.70 -9.53 17.45
CA ALA A 131 1.94 -8.10 17.30
C ALA A 131 1.57 -7.31 18.57
N ALA A 132 0.42 -7.63 19.18
CA ALA A 132 -0.01 -7.02 20.44
C ALA A 132 0.92 -7.33 21.62
N LYS A 133 1.62 -8.48 21.60
CA LYS A 133 2.64 -8.81 22.60
C LYS A 133 3.90 -7.97 22.40
N VAL A 134 4.41 -7.91 21.17
CA VAL A 134 5.60 -7.10 20.83
C VAL A 134 5.36 -5.62 21.16
N GLN A 135 4.18 -5.09 20.86
CA GLN A 135 3.82 -3.71 21.19
C GLN A 135 3.90 -3.43 22.70
N ARG A 136 3.37 -4.35 23.52
CA ARG A 136 3.48 -4.26 24.99
C ARG A 136 4.93 -4.31 25.47
N ASP A 137 5.75 -5.18 24.88
CA ASP A 137 7.16 -5.29 25.23
C ASP A 137 7.93 -4.00 24.88
N ILE A 138 7.62 -3.36 23.74
CA ILE A 138 8.17 -2.05 23.36
C ILE A 138 7.76 -0.97 24.38
N GLU A 139 6.50 -0.92 24.78
CA GLU A 139 6.00 0.06 25.75
C GLU A 139 6.70 -0.08 27.12
N VAL A 140 6.92 -1.32 27.57
CA VAL A 140 7.66 -1.61 28.80
C VAL A 140 9.12 -1.16 28.68
N LEU A 141 9.80 -1.45 27.57
CA LEU A 141 11.18 -1.03 27.34
C LEU A 141 11.33 0.49 27.25
N VAL A 142 10.42 1.18 26.55
CA VAL A 142 10.39 2.64 26.46
C VAL A 142 10.16 3.25 27.85
N SER A 143 9.26 2.69 28.65
CA SER A 143 9.03 3.12 30.03
C SER A 143 10.29 2.95 30.90
N LYS A 144 10.96 1.79 30.79
CA LYS A 144 12.22 1.51 31.49
C LYS A 144 13.32 2.51 31.10
N HIS A 145 13.53 2.74 29.81
CA HIS A 145 14.52 3.69 29.32
C HIS A 145 14.23 5.13 29.76
N ARG A 146 12.95 5.54 29.77
CA ARG A 146 12.55 6.85 30.30
C ARG A 146 12.84 6.98 31.80
N ASN A 147 12.60 5.93 32.58
CA ASN A 147 12.85 5.92 34.02
C ASN A 147 14.36 5.92 34.32
N GLU A 148 15.16 5.16 33.58
CA GLU A 148 16.63 5.20 33.67
C GLU A 148 17.17 6.57 33.30
N ALA A 149 16.71 7.18 32.21
CA ALA A 149 17.10 8.54 31.82
C ALA A 149 16.72 9.58 32.89
N LYS A 150 15.55 9.45 33.52
CA LYS A 150 15.15 10.31 34.65
C LYS A 150 16.06 10.10 35.87
N SER A 151 16.32 8.84 36.25
CA SER A 151 17.20 8.50 37.37
C SER A 151 18.61 9.03 37.15
N ASN A 152 19.16 8.85 35.95
CA ASN A 152 20.48 9.36 35.58
C ASN A 152 20.51 10.88 35.61
N ARG A 153 19.46 11.57 35.15
CA ARG A 153 19.36 13.03 35.26
C ARG A 153 19.29 13.50 36.71
N LEU A 154 18.61 12.77 37.59
CA LEU A 154 18.56 13.07 39.02
C LEU A 154 19.93 12.86 39.68
N LEU A 155 20.60 11.75 39.40
CA LEU A 155 21.95 11.48 39.90
C LEU A 155 22.96 12.52 39.42
N LEU A 156 22.93 12.88 38.13
CA LEU A 156 23.77 13.97 37.60
C LEU A 156 23.45 15.30 38.28
N ASN A 157 22.18 15.58 38.56
CA ASN A 157 21.79 16.80 39.26
C ASN A 157 22.27 16.82 40.71
N GLU A 158 22.26 15.67 41.39
CA GLU A 158 22.76 15.54 42.76
C GLU A 158 24.30 15.64 42.82
N LEU A 159 24.99 15.04 41.84
CA LEU A 159 26.45 15.06 41.76
C LEU A 159 27.03 16.40 41.30
N GLU A 160 26.42 17.03 40.31
CA GLU A 160 26.99 18.19 39.61
C GLU A 160 26.19 19.48 39.78
N GLY A 161 25.00 19.44 40.39
CA GLY A 161 24.09 20.58 40.46
C GLY A 161 24.66 21.83 41.14
N ASP A 162 25.54 21.63 42.14
CA ASP A 162 26.16 22.70 42.92
C ASP A 162 27.55 23.11 42.41
N TYR A 163 28.12 22.36 41.46
CA TYR A 163 29.42 22.63 40.87
C TYR A 163 29.27 23.46 39.59
N VAL A 164 30.27 24.30 39.27
CA VAL A 164 30.31 25.04 37.99
C VAL A 164 30.80 24.09 36.88
N THR A 165 29.93 23.15 36.47
CA THR A 165 30.17 22.22 35.36
C THR A 165 29.39 22.63 34.12
N GLU A 166 29.65 21.96 32.99
CA GLU A 166 28.86 22.14 31.77
C GLU A 166 27.37 21.80 32.00
N TYR A 167 27.09 20.81 32.85
CA TYR A 167 25.72 20.44 33.22
C TYR A 167 24.97 21.58 33.92
N SER A 168 25.55 22.19 34.96
CA SER A 168 24.90 23.28 35.70
C SER A 168 24.78 24.55 34.85
N ALA A 169 25.81 24.88 34.07
CA ALA A 169 25.75 25.98 33.10
C ALA A 169 24.65 25.75 32.04
N GLY A 170 24.51 24.54 31.52
CA GLY A 170 23.45 24.16 30.58
C GLY A 170 22.05 24.22 31.19
N ARG A 171 21.90 23.88 32.47
CA ARG A 171 20.64 23.99 33.23
C ARG A 171 20.25 25.46 33.48
N MET A 172 21.23 26.34 33.69
CA MET A 172 21.01 27.78 33.90
C MET A 172 20.81 28.56 32.60
N ARG A 173 21.23 28.01 31.45
CA ARG A 173 20.90 28.62 30.15
C ARG A 173 19.38 28.67 30.01
N GLU A 174 18.88 29.86 29.72
CA GLU A 174 17.49 30.05 29.36
C GLU A 174 17.16 29.10 28.19
N GLN A 175 16.35 28.09 28.47
CA GLN A 175 15.78 27.28 27.41
C GLN A 175 14.78 28.16 26.70
N LYS A 176 15.22 28.75 25.58
CA LYS A 176 14.30 29.33 24.61
C LYS A 176 13.36 28.20 24.22
N THR A 177 12.15 28.21 24.77
CA THR A 177 11.07 27.39 24.24
C THR A 177 11.05 27.67 22.76
N GLN A 178 11.34 26.64 21.93
CA GLN A 178 11.25 26.81 20.49
C GLN A 178 9.90 27.46 20.20
N ASP A 179 9.92 28.56 19.45
CA ASP A 179 8.70 29.32 19.19
C ASP A 179 7.65 28.35 18.65
N PRO A 180 6.50 28.19 19.34
CA PRO A 180 5.51 27.23 18.91
C PRO A 180 5.03 27.65 17.52
N ILE A 181 5.15 26.75 16.55
CA ILE A 181 4.62 26.95 15.20
C ILE A 181 3.10 26.83 15.31
N TYR A 182 2.41 27.97 15.37
CA TYR A 182 0.95 28.00 15.53
C TYR A 182 0.20 27.52 14.28
N THR A 183 0.74 27.80 13.10
CA THR A 183 0.13 27.43 11.82
C THR A 183 1.19 27.14 10.77
N LEU A 184 1.03 26.04 10.05
CA LEU A 184 1.82 25.75 8.84
C LEU A 184 1.03 26.15 7.60
N LYS A 185 1.64 27.00 6.77
CA LYS A 185 1.14 27.36 5.43
C LYS A 185 1.55 26.28 4.44
N TYR A 186 0.61 25.76 3.66
CA TYR A 186 0.90 24.77 2.62
C TYR A 186 0.05 24.99 1.37
N LYS A 187 0.54 24.48 0.24
CA LYS A 187 -0.20 24.48 -1.03
C LYS A 187 -0.84 23.11 -1.22
N ASP A 188 -2.13 23.09 -1.51
CA ASP A 188 -2.85 21.87 -1.80
C ASP A 188 -2.56 21.46 -3.26
N PRO A 189 -2.10 20.23 -3.55
CA PRO A 189 -1.82 19.82 -4.93
C PRO A 189 -3.06 19.89 -5.83
N LEU A 190 -4.28 19.81 -5.26
CA LEU A 190 -5.54 19.86 -6.01
C LEU A 190 -6.11 21.27 -6.14
N SER A 191 -5.61 22.25 -5.39
CA SER A 191 -6.16 23.60 -5.34
C SER A 191 -5.04 24.64 -5.30
N ALA A 192 -5.08 25.61 -6.22
CA ALA A 192 -4.13 26.72 -6.24
C ALA A 192 -4.22 27.64 -5.01
N GLU A 193 -5.22 27.44 -4.15
CA GLU A 193 -5.37 28.20 -2.91
C GLU A 193 -4.37 27.75 -1.85
N THR A 194 -3.82 28.74 -1.13
CA THR A 194 -3.01 28.46 0.04
C THR A 194 -3.90 28.11 1.23
N LYS A 195 -3.63 26.98 1.88
CA LYS A 195 -4.31 26.55 3.10
C LYS A 195 -3.38 26.61 4.31
N TYR A 196 -3.98 26.65 5.49
CA TYR A 196 -3.27 26.68 6.77
C TYR A 196 -3.72 25.51 7.65
N LYS A 197 -2.79 24.83 8.30
CA LYS A 197 -3.08 23.79 9.31
C LYS A 197 -2.59 24.23 10.68
N LYS A 198 -3.38 23.94 11.72
CA LYS A 198 -3.10 24.25 13.14
C LYS A 198 -2.74 23.02 13.98
N GLN A 199 -3.09 21.82 13.52
CA GLN A 199 -2.83 20.57 14.26
C GLN A 199 -1.41 20.08 13.97
N SER A 200 -0.62 19.85 15.03
CA SER A 200 0.80 19.47 14.96
C SER A 200 1.03 18.23 14.11
N ASP A 201 0.20 17.19 14.27
CA ASP A 201 0.40 15.90 13.62
C ASP A 201 0.31 16.03 12.09
N HIS A 202 -0.66 16.83 11.61
CA HIS A 202 -0.78 17.15 10.20
C HIS A 202 0.31 18.10 9.70
N MET A 203 0.82 19.01 10.54
CA MET A 203 1.97 19.83 10.15
C MET A 203 3.21 18.96 9.91
N VAL A 204 3.45 17.98 10.79
CA VAL A 204 4.56 17.03 10.66
C VAL A 204 4.42 16.20 9.38
N GLU A 205 3.23 15.69 9.09
CA GLU A 205 2.96 14.94 7.87
C GLU A 205 3.21 15.78 6.60
N ILE A 206 2.74 17.04 6.59
CA ILE A 206 2.96 17.96 5.47
C ILE A 206 4.46 18.25 5.28
N VAL A 207 5.19 18.55 6.37
CA VAL A 207 6.63 18.82 6.33
C VAL A 207 7.42 17.59 5.88
N CYS A 208 7.04 16.41 6.38
CA CYS A 208 7.65 15.14 5.99
C CYS A 208 7.47 14.91 4.48
N ASN A 209 6.23 15.01 3.99
CA ASN A 209 5.93 14.83 2.57
C ASN A 209 6.65 15.86 1.70
N TYR A 210 6.75 17.12 2.15
CA TYR A 210 7.49 18.16 1.45
C TYR A 210 8.99 17.83 1.33
N HIS A 211 9.64 17.46 2.43
CA HIS A 211 11.05 17.08 2.41
C HIS A 211 11.31 15.79 1.64
N SER A 212 10.42 14.79 1.76
CA SER A 212 10.51 13.58 0.96
C SER A 212 10.38 13.91 -0.53
N ALA A 213 9.43 14.76 -0.92
CA ALA A 213 9.31 15.20 -2.32
C ALA A 213 10.59 15.91 -2.78
N LEU A 214 11.14 16.82 -1.98
CA LEU A 214 12.37 17.57 -2.30
C LEU A 214 13.61 16.66 -2.45
N GLN A 215 13.66 15.54 -1.71
CA GLN A 215 14.74 14.56 -1.84
C GLN A 215 14.62 13.67 -3.10
N HIS A 216 13.42 13.51 -3.64
CA HIS A 216 13.14 12.74 -4.85
C HIS A 216 12.86 13.65 -6.05
N ASP A 217 13.01 14.95 -5.87
CA ASP A 217 12.84 15.92 -6.94
C ASP A 217 14.11 15.88 -7.80
N ASP A 218 14.12 14.93 -8.73
CA ASP A 218 15.14 14.81 -9.77
C ASP A 218 15.02 15.94 -10.81
N SER A 219 14.21 16.98 -10.56
CA SER A 219 14.19 18.21 -11.36
C SER A 219 15.48 19.03 -11.22
N GLU A 220 16.60 18.40 -10.90
CA GLU A 220 17.92 19.01 -11.06
C GLU A 220 18.01 19.61 -12.46
N ASP A 221 18.71 20.74 -12.54
CA ASP A 221 19.08 21.38 -13.80
C ASP A 221 19.50 20.31 -14.83
N GLN A 222 19.09 20.48 -16.10
CA GLN A 222 19.56 19.62 -17.18
C GLN A 222 21.07 19.37 -16.99
N PRO A 223 21.59 18.15 -17.15
CA PRO A 223 22.96 17.82 -16.77
C PRO A 223 24.00 18.79 -17.36
N ALA A 224 23.70 19.41 -18.51
CA ALA A 224 24.48 20.49 -19.11
C ALA A 224 24.51 21.80 -18.28
N LEU A 225 23.36 22.25 -17.75
CA LEU A 225 23.25 23.43 -16.88
C LEU A 225 23.93 23.18 -15.53
N LYS A 226 23.79 21.97 -14.97
CA LYS A 226 24.51 21.58 -13.74
C LYS A 226 26.02 21.64 -13.93
N GLU A 227 26.54 21.08 -15.03
CA GLU A 227 27.96 21.17 -15.37
C GLU A 227 28.40 22.63 -15.56
N GLN A 228 27.58 23.45 -16.21
CA GLN A 228 27.88 24.88 -16.36
C GLN A 228 27.96 25.59 -15.01
N HIS A 229 27.01 25.36 -14.10
CA HIS A 229 27.03 25.92 -12.75
C HIS A 229 28.24 25.44 -11.94
N ILE A 230 28.64 24.17 -12.09
CA ILE A 230 29.86 23.64 -11.49
C ILE A 230 31.09 24.39 -12.03
N GLN A 231 31.20 24.54 -13.34
CA GLN A 231 32.32 25.27 -13.96
C GLN A 231 32.34 26.74 -13.54
N ASP A 232 31.18 27.39 -13.44
CA ASP A 232 31.08 28.79 -13.01
C ASP A 232 31.45 28.94 -11.53
N ALA A 233 31.01 28.03 -10.65
CA ALA A 233 31.45 28.00 -9.26
C ALA A 233 32.96 27.74 -9.13
N LEU A 234 33.52 26.87 -9.96
CA LEU A 234 34.96 26.59 -10.00
C LEU A 234 35.79 27.80 -10.46
N LYS A 235 35.27 28.66 -11.36
CA LYS A 235 35.96 29.90 -11.79
C LYS A 235 36.14 30.89 -10.64
N ASP A 236 35.23 30.90 -9.68
CA ASP A 236 35.31 31.78 -8.50
C ASP A 236 36.33 31.29 -7.45
N ILE A 237 36.75 30.02 -7.52
CA ILE A 237 37.78 29.46 -6.65
C ILE A 237 39.17 29.93 -7.13
N ARG A 238 39.58 31.11 -6.66
CA ARG A 238 40.88 31.73 -7.01
C ARG A 238 42.10 31.05 -6.36
N ARG A 239 41.89 30.10 -5.45
CA ARG A 239 42.97 29.44 -4.70
C ARG A 239 43.04 27.96 -5.03
N SER A 240 44.10 27.58 -5.72
CA SER A 240 44.50 26.19 -5.87
C SER A 240 45.33 25.75 -4.66
N LEU A 241 45.26 24.47 -4.31
CA LEU A 241 46.18 23.89 -3.34
C LEU A 241 47.62 24.03 -3.85
N THR A 242 48.54 24.42 -2.97
CA THR A 242 49.97 24.33 -3.28
C THR A 242 50.38 22.87 -3.46
N ASP A 243 51.45 22.58 -4.20
CA ASP A 243 51.92 21.21 -4.42
C ASP A 243 52.15 20.45 -3.10
N GLU A 244 52.62 21.15 -2.07
CA GLU A 244 52.81 20.57 -0.73
C GLU A 244 51.48 20.20 -0.05
N GLN A 245 50.44 21.04 -0.19
CA GLN A 245 49.09 20.76 0.32
C GLN A 245 48.38 19.68 -0.48
N SER A 246 48.57 19.65 -1.81
CA SER A 246 48.09 18.59 -2.69
C SER A 246 48.71 17.25 -2.30
N CYS A 247 50.02 17.21 -2.05
CA CYS A 247 50.70 16.01 -1.58
C CYS A 247 50.23 15.55 -0.19
N LYS A 248 49.85 16.48 0.70
CA LYS A 248 49.27 16.16 2.02
C LYS A 248 47.84 15.60 1.92
N THR A 249 47.03 16.15 1.03
CA THR A 249 45.62 15.73 0.80
C THR A 249 45.51 14.47 -0.05
N ALA A 250 46.49 14.20 -0.91
CA ALA A 250 46.58 12.97 -1.71
C ALA A 250 46.99 11.72 -0.89
N LYS A 251 47.34 11.88 0.39
CA LYS A 251 47.63 10.73 1.25
C LYS A 251 46.35 9.92 1.46
N LEU A 252 46.41 8.62 1.14
CA LEU A 252 45.33 7.68 1.41
C LEU A 252 44.91 7.77 2.89
N VAL A 253 43.62 7.96 3.10
CA VAL A 253 43.02 7.99 4.45
C VAL A 253 43.17 6.60 5.06
N SER A 254 44.09 6.44 6.02
CA SER A 254 44.28 5.18 6.73
C SER A 254 43.23 5.00 7.82
N GLU A 255 42.91 3.75 8.13
CA GLU A 255 41.98 3.42 9.22
C GLU A 255 42.44 3.98 10.57
N GLU A 256 43.76 4.00 10.81
CA GLU A 256 44.36 4.62 11.99
C GLU A 256 44.08 6.13 12.06
N PHE A 257 44.13 6.82 10.92
CA PHE A 257 43.81 8.26 10.86
C PHE A 257 42.34 8.51 11.19
N VAL A 258 41.42 7.70 10.66
CA VAL A 258 39.98 7.80 10.96
C VAL A 258 39.71 7.54 12.44
N SER A 259 40.30 6.48 12.99
CA SER A 259 40.17 6.14 14.42
C SER A 259 40.71 7.25 15.32
N LYS A 260 41.85 7.84 14.95
CA LYS A 260 42.44 8.98 15.68
C LYS A 260 41.57 10.24 15.57
N ALA A 261 41.06 10.56 14.39
CA ALA A 261 40.15 11.68 14.17
C ALA A 261 38.86 11.52 15.00
N LEU A 262 38.26 10.33 15.02
CA LEU A 262 37.08 10.03 15.84
C LEU A 262 37.36 10.16 17.34
N LYS A 263 38.56 9.78 17.80
CA LYS A 263 38.97 9.95 19.22
C LYS A 263 39.23 11.40 19.58
N MET A 264 39.75 12.20 18.64
CA MET A 264 40.03 13.63 18.84
C MET A 264 38.77 14.50 18.66
N SER A 265 37.73 13.96 18.02
CA SER A 265 36.44 14.63 17.89
C SER A 265 35.81 14.89 19.26
N LYS A 266 35.33 16.13 19.46
CA LYS A 266 34.75 16.56 20.73
C LYS A 266 33.40 15.85 20.92
N LYS A 267 33.35 14.93 21.89
CA LYS A 267 32.11 14.23 22.25
C LYS A 267 31.07 15.24 22.69
N GLY A 268 29.86 15.15 22.13
CA GLY A 268 28.72 15.99 22.52
C GLY A 268 28.56 17.30 21.73
N VAL A 269 29.44 17.59 20.76
CA VAL A 269 29.26 18.71 19.84
C VAL A 269 28.75 18.19 18.52
N ALA A 270 27.56 18.63 18.10
CA ALA A 270 27.06 18.35 16.76
C ALA A 270 27.96 19.03 15.74
N ALA A 271 28.26 18.34 14.65
CA ALA A 271 28.87 18.98 13.49
C ALA A 271 28.00 20.18 13.07
N GLY A 272 28.62 21.30 12.72
CA GLY A 272 27.89 22.47 12.23
C GLY A 272 27.12 22.13 10.95
N ILE A 273 26.33 23.09 10.45
CA ILE A 273 25.56 22.95 9.19
C ILE A 273 26.44 22.48 8.02
N ASP A 274 27.73 22.80 8.06
CA ASP A 274 28.70 22.47 7.01
C ASP A 274 29.38 21.09 7.22
N GLY A 275 28.96 20.32 8.24
CA GLY A 275 29.57 19.04 8.62
C GLY A 275 30.91 19.15 9.37
N CYS A 276 31.43 20.36 9.52
CA CYS A 276 32.65 20.64 10.27
C CYS A 276 32.33 20.97 11.73
N ILE A 277 33.17 20.48 12.65
CA ILE A 277 33.13 20.89 14.06
C ILE A 277 33.77 22.28 14.13
N THR A 278 32.98 23.34 14.26
CA THR A 278 33.51 24.68 14.46
C THR A 278 33.95 24.84 15.91
N GLU A 279 35.24 25.10 16.12
CA GLU A 279 35.74 25.54 17.42
C GLU A 279 35.33 27.00 17.62
N VAL A 280 34.36 27.22 18.51
CA VAL A 280 34.10 28.54 19.14
C VAL A 280 34.52 28.45 20.60
#